data_AF-A0A438HC29-F1
#
_entry.id   AF-A0A438HC29-F1
#
_cell.length_a   1.000
_cell.length_b   1.000
_cell.length_c   1.000
_cell.angle_alpha   90.00
_cell.angle_beta   90.00
_cell.angle_gamma   90.00
#
_symmetry.space_group_name_H-M   'P 1'
#
loop_
_entity.id
_entity.type
_entity.pdbx_description
1 polymer ?
#
loop_
_entity_poly.entity_id
_entity_poly.type
_entity_poly.pdbx_seq_one_letter_code
_entity_poly.pdbx_strand_id
1 'polypeptide(L)'
;MNVTSIQVESIIPGSLPSSVTGPVILVVNRADGDEEVTAAGSNIMGVVLLQELPHLSHLGEKVIFVTCEDDDKIADIQKLNGKCVRLEASSAGVNIFLSLSDNSTGDFPGKDLSGNGSSTVEAPKVYNSSWSADIASGSTQGNYTQVVVQLADADTQTSGAKAAACGRLASLGAVSDKVYSDQGVPASFKVPTGAVIPFGSMELALEQSKSIEAFMSLVEKIETATIESGDLDKLCCQLQELISSLQPSKKSSNRMSAAGLYESIPNVSLSNPIVFGNAVSRVWASLYTRRAVLSRRAAGVAQKDATMAVLVQELLSPDLSFVLHTLSPTDHDHNSIEAEIAPGLGETLASGTRGTPWRLSSGKFDGLVRTLAFANFSEELLVLGAGPADGEVIRLTVDYSKKPMTIDPIFRRQLGQRLGAVGFFLERKFGCPQDVEGCVVGKDIFIVQTRPQPQ
;
A
#
# COMPACT_ATOMS: atom_id res chain seq x y z
N MET A 1 28.10 12.39 -4.38
CA MET A 1 28.43 11.67 -5.63
C MET A 1 27.79 12.40 -6.81
N ASN A 2 28.23 12.15 -8.04
CA ASN A 2 27.48 12.55 -9.23
C ASN A 2 26.34 11.54 -9.41
N VAL A 3 25.10 12.01 -9.39
CA VAL A 3 23.90 11.18 -9.44
C VAL A 3 23.06 11.63 -10.62
N THR A 4 22.65 10.73 -11.51
CA THR A 4 21.88 11.11 -12.69
C THR A 4 20.43 11.33 -12.31
N SER A 5 19.83 12.45 -12.71
CA SER A 5 18.38 12.64 -12.58
C SER A 5 17.65 11.97 -13.75
N ILE A 6 16.57 11.24 -13.46
CA ILE A 6 15.72 10.60 -14.49
C ILE A 6 14.26 10.86 -14.17
N GLN A 7 13.55 11.48 -15.12
CA GLN A 7 12.12 11.71 -14.99
C GLN A 7 11.30 10.48 -15.42
N VAL A 8 10.35 10.07 -14.58
CA VAL A 8 9.41 8.96 -14.81
C VAL A 8 7.99 9.39 -14.43
N GLU A 9 6.99 8.77 -15.06
CA GLU A 9 5.59 9.07 -14.73
C GLU A 9 5.23 8.57 -13.33
N SER A 10 5.62 7.34 -12.99
CA SER A 10 5.44 6.74 -11.67
C SER A 10 6.56 5.73 -11.34
N ILE A 11 6.69 5.38 -10.07
CA ILE A 11 7.68 4.41 -9.58
C ILE A 11 7.09 3.00 -9.70
N ILE A 12 7.38 2.33 -10.81
CA ILE A 12 7.06 0.91 -11.01
C ILE A 12 8.33 0.11 -11.31
N PRO A 13 8.36 -1.20 -11.02
CA PRO A 13 9.48 -2.05 -11.39
C PRO A 13 9.74 -1.98 -12.89
N GLY A 14 10.96 -1.65 -13.31
CA GLY A 14 11.29 -1.40 -14.72
C GLY A 14 10.99 0.01 -15.25
N SER A 15 10.71 1.00 -14.38
CA SER A 15 10.69 2.44 -14.77
C SER A 15 12.07 2.96 -15.21
N LEU A 16 13.16 2.31 -14.81
CA LEU A 16 14.52 2.67 -15.21
C LEU A 16 14.96 1.93 -16.48
N PRO A 17 15.56 2.62 -17.47
CA PRO A 17 16.18 1.96 -18.62
C PRO A 17 17.33 1.04 -18.21
N SER A 18 17.41 -0.13 -18.84
CA SER A 18 18.45 -1.16 -18.61
C SER A 18 19.89 -0.66 -18.79
N SER A 19 20.08 0.44 -19.51
CA SER A 19 21.37 1.12 -19.74
C SER A 19 21.86 1.97 -18.56
N VAL A 20 21.05 2.20 -17.52
CA VAL A 20 21.38 3.09 -16.40
C VAL A 20 21.88 2.28 -15.20
N THR A 21 23.20 2.20 -15.06
CA THR A 21 23.88 1.40 -14.01
C THR A 21 24.49 2.23 -12.88
N GLY A 22 24.60 3.55 -13.03
CA GLY A 22 25.07 4.47 -11.98
C GLY A 22 23.97 4.84 -10.96
N PRO A 23 24.31 5.59 -9.89
CA PRO A 23 23.32 6.07 -8.93
C PRO A 23 22.34 7.07 -9.56
N VAL A 24 21.06 6.98 -9.21
CA VAL A 24 19.96 7.76 -9.79
C VAL A 24 19.18 8.54 -8.73
N ILE A 25 18.72 9.75 -9.09
CA ILE A 25 17.60 10.43 -8.43
C ILE A 25 16.41 10.34 -9.39
N LEU A 26 15.33 9.71 -8.96
CA LEU A 26 14.09 9.70 -9.73
C LEU A 26 13.34 11.01 -9.53
N VAL A 27 12.95 11.64 -10.63
CA VAL A 27 11.98 12.74 -10.65
C VAL A 27 10.65 12.12 -11.07
N VAL A 28 9.65 12.14 -10.20
CA VAL A 28 8.42 11.35 -10.36
C VAL A 28 7.25 12.30 -10.54
N ASN A 29 6.50 12.16 -11.63
CA ASN A 29 5.30 12.99 -11.83
C ASN A 29 4.19 12.63 -10.84
N ARG A 30 3.94 11.32 -10.64
CA ARG A 30 2.82 10.81 -9.85
C ARG A 30 3.20 9.61 -8.97
N ALA A 31 2.67 9.60 -7.76
CA ALA A 31 2.73 8.49 -6.81
C ALA A 31 1.33 8.29 -6.20
N ASP A 32 1.02 7.06 -5.81
CA ASP A 32 -0.27 6.69 -5.20
C ASP A 32 -0.10 6.17 -3.75
N GLY A 33 1.13 6.01 -3.24
CA GLY A 33 1.46 5.65 -1.85
C GLY A 33 1.98 4.22 -1.67
N ASP A 34 1.60 3.31 -2.57
CA ASP A 34 1.98 1.88 -2.56
C ASP A 34 3.32 1.58 -3.27
N GLU A 35 4.10 2.59 -3.66
CA GLU A 35 5.28 2.40 -4.51
C GLU A 35 6.49 1.80 -3.75
N GLU A 36 7.02 0.69 -4.28
CA GLU A 36 8.24 0.09 -3.76
C GLU A 36 9.47 0.57 -4.54
N VAL A 37 10.19 1.55 -4.00
CA VAL A 37 11.38 2.15 -4.66
C VAL A 37 12.47 1.11 -4.92
N THR A 38 12.69 0.17 -3.99
CA THR A 38 13.67 -0.91 -4.13
C THR A 38 13.38 -1.83 -5.32
N ALA A 39 12.10 -2.07 -5.64
CA ALA A 39 11.70 -2.86 -6.80
C ALA A 39 11.80 -2.08 -8.13
N ALA A 40 11.80 -0.73 -8.10
CA ALA A 40 12.06 0.10 -9.28
C ALA A 40 13.54 0.13 -9.70
N GLY A 41 14.46 -0.01 -8.74
CA GLY A 41 15.89 -0.17 -8.99
C GLY A 41 16.76 0.03 -7.75
N SER A 42 17.69 -0.89 -7.50
CA SER A 42 18.61 -0.83 -6.34
C SER A 42 19.65 0.31 -6.40
N ASN A 43 19.77 0.99 -7.54
CA ASN A 43 20.62 2.15 -7.75
C ASN A 43 19.90 3.50 -7.53
N ILE A 44 18.62 3.50 -7.13
CA ILE A 44 17.90 4.73 -6.77
C ILE A 44 18.36 5.20 -5.38
N MET A 45 18.95 6.38 -5.32
CA MET A 45 19.48 6.98 -4.08
C MET A 45 18.56 8.06 -3.50
N GLY A 46 17.60 8.55 -4.29
CA GLY A 46 16.61 9.52 -3.86
C GLY A 46 15.47 9.68 -4.85
N VAL A 47 14.36 10.24 -4.38
CA VAL A 47 13.14 10.48 -5.14
C VAL A 47 12.68 11.92 -4.91
N VAL A 48 12.35 12.61 -6.00
CA VAL A 48 11.74 13.95 -6.02
C VAL A 48 10.37 13.81 -6.68
N LEU A 49 9.33 13.79 -5.87
CA LEU A 49 7.93 13.72 -6.30
C LEU A 49 7.43 15.13 -6.66
N LEU A 50 6.90 15.31 -7.87
CA LEU A 50 6.40 16.57 -8.42
C LEU A 50 4.90 16.81 -8.11
N GLN A 51 4.44 16.23 -7.00
CA GLN A 51 3.11 16.42 -6.41
C GLN A 51 3.24 16.31 -4.89
N GLU A 52 2.16 16.61 -4.18
CA GLU A 52 2.06 16.36 -2.74
C GLU A 52 2.18 14.84 -2.44
N LEU A 53 2.67 14.52 -1.23
CA LEU A 53 2.89 13.14 -0.79
C LEU A 53 1.53 12.45 -0.57
N PRO A 54 1.23 11.34 -1.25
CA PRO A 54 0.07 10.52 -0.92
C PRO A 54 0.16 10.11 0.54
N HIS A 55 -0.98 10.14 1.24
CA HIS A 55 -1.03 9.60 2.59
C HIS A 55 -0.83 8.07 2.48
N LEU A 56 -0.27 7.45 3.51
CA LEU A 56 0.18 6.04 3.48
C LEU A 56 1.44 5.72 2.64
N SER A 57 2.30 6.70 2.35
CA SER A 57 3.55 6.46 1.61
C SER A 57 4.62 5.71 2.43
N HIS A 58 4.79 4.40 2.20
CA HIS A 58 6.02 3.68 2.63
C HIS A 58 7.27 4.05 1.80
N LEU A 59 7.12 4.93 0.79
CA LEU A 59 8.17 5.34 -0.16
C LEU A 59 9.44 5.92 0.49
N GLY A 60 9.35 6.43 1.73
CA GLY A 60 10.46 7.09 2.42
C GLY A 60 11.43 6.16 3.15
N GLU A 61 11.09 4.89 3.37
CA GLU A 61 11.76 4.06 4.39
C GLU A 61 13.26 3.77 4.12
N LYS A 62 13.74 3.91 2.86
CA LYS A 62 15.12 3.50 2.48
C LYS A 62 15.85 4.47 1.53
N VAL A 63 15.27 5.62 1.17
CA VAL A 63 15.87 6.62 0.24
C VAL A 63 15.54 8.05 0.65
N ILE A 64 16.34 9.03 0.20
CA ILE A 64 16.02 10.45 0.41
C ILE A 64 14.76 10.80 -0.41
N PHE A 65 13.65 11.08 0.27
CA PHE A 65 12.38 11.45 -0.36
C PHE A 65 12.09 12.95 -0.22
N VAL A 66 11.63 13.57 -1.31
CA VAL A 66 11.33 15.00 -1.41
C VAL A 66 10.04 15.18 -2.20
N THR A 67 9.17 16.09 -1.77
CA THR A 67 8.06 16.62 -2.57
C THR A 67 8.34 18.03 -3.08
N CYS A 68 7.72 18.38 -4.21
CA CYS A 68 7.71 19.73 -4.74
C CYS A 68 6.33 20.02 -5.33
N GLU A 69 5.67 21.08 -4.86
CA GLU A 69 4.33 21.52 -5.28
C GLU A 69 4.33 22.90 -5.98
N ASP A 70 5.50 23.55 -6.02
CA ASP A 70 5.67 24.87 -6.63
C ASP A 70 5.91 24.67 -8.14
N ASP A 71 4.97 25.12 -8.98
CA ASP A 71 5.00 24.93 -10.44
C ASP A 71 6.28 25.48 -11.10
N ASP A 72 6.81 26.61 -10.62
CA ASP A 72 8.05 27.20 -11.13
C ASP A 72 9.26 26.32 -10.76
N LYS A 73 9.28 25.77 -9.53
CA LYS A 73 10.29 24.81 -9.09
C LYS A 73 10.18 23.47 -9.81
N ILE A 74 8.98 22.96 -10.05
CA ILE A 74 8.73 21.75 -10.83
C ILE A 74 9.31 21.93 -12.24
N ALA A 75 9.02 23.06 -12.90
CA ALA A 75 9.57 23.37 -14.21
C ALA A 75 11.11 23.45 -14.21
N ASP A 76 11.73 23.97 -13.16
CA ASP A 76 13.20 23.97 -13.01
C ASP A 76 13.78 22.57 -12.77
N ILE A 77 13.14 21.73 -11.96
CA ILE A 77 13.56 20.35 -11.69
C ILE A 77 13.45 19.50 -12.97
N GLN A 78 12.39 19.65 -13.76
CA GLN A 78 12.22 18.94 -15.03
C GLN A 78 13.32 19.27 -16.05
N LYS A 79 13.84 20.51 -16.07
CA LYS A 79 15.00 20.90 -16.90
C LYS A 79 16.29 20.17 -16.52
N LEU A 80 16.34 19.48 -15.38
CA LEU A 80 17.51 18.72 -14.94
C LEU A 80 17.57 17.31 -15.55
N ASN A 81 16.46 16.75 -16.06
CA ASN A 81 16.36 15.38 -16.55
C ASN A 81 17.54 14.96 -17.45
N GLY A 82 18.15 13.81 -17.15
CA GLY A 82 19.32 13.26 -17.83
C GLY A 82 20.67 13.88 -17.43
N LYS A 83 20.70 14.86 -16.51
CA LYS A 83 21.94 15.52 -16.06
C LYS A 83 22.41 14.98 -14.71
N CYS A 84 23.72 15.11 -14.46
CA CYS A 84 24.29 14.86 -13.14
C CYS A 84 23.88 15.97 -12.18
N VAL A 85 23.28 15.58 -11.06
CA VAL A 85 22.80 16.48 -10.00
C VAL A 85 23.30 16.04 -8.64
N ARG A 86 23.21 16.96 -7.68
CA ARG A 86 23.36 16.74 -6.24
C ARG A 86 22.09 17.20 -5.55
N LEU A 87 21.40 16.27 -4.87
CA LEU A 87 20.26 16.54 -4.00
C LEU A 87 20.75 16.65 -2.55
N GLU A 88 20.33 17.70 -1.86
CA GLU A 88 20.53 17.89 -0.43
C GLU A 88 19.16 18.16 0.20
N ALA A 89 18.75 17.32 1.16
CA ALA A 89 17.48 17.44 1.85
C ALA A 89 17.70 17.43 3.37
N SER A 90 16.95 18.27 4.08
CA SER A 90 16.99 18.40 5.53
C SER A 90 15.67 18.96 6.03
N SER A 91 15.43 18.90 7.35
CA SER A 91 14.29 19.59 7.98
C SER A 91 14.31 21.12 7.84
N ALA A 92 15.45 21.70 7.44
CA ALA A 92 15.60 23.13 7.17
C ALA A 92 15.35 23.52 5.70
N GLY A 93 15.17 22.54 4.80
CA GLY A 93 14.93 22.77 3.38
C GLY A 93 15.64 21.78 2.46
N VAL A 94 15.34 21.92 1.16
CA VAL A 94 15.84 21.05 0.09
C VAL A 94 16.50 21.90 -1.01
N ASN A 95 17.64 21.44 -1.53
CA ASN A 95 18.34 22.05 -2.65
C ASN A 95 18.72 20.98 -3.70
N ILE A 96 18.62 21.33 -4.98
CA ILE A 96 19.05 20.49 -6.10
C ILE A 96 19.98 21.31 -6.99
N PHE A 97 21.21 20.83 -7.15
CA PHE A 97 22.26 21.50 -7.92
C PHE A 97 22.69 20.67 -9.13
N LEU A 98 23.07 21.32 -10.23
CA LEU A 98 23.81 20.66 -11.30
C LEU A 98 25.25 20.38 -10.83
N SER A 99 25.71 19.15 -11.01
CA SER A 99 27.11 18.81 -10.76
C SER A 99 27.93 19.16 -12.00
N LEU A 100 28.77 20.20 -11.89
CA LEU A 100 29.77 20.51 -12.91
C LEU A 100 30.90 19.47 -12.84
N SER A 101 31.21 18.84 -13.97
CA SER A 101 32.30 17.89 -14.08
C SER A 101 33.65 18.61 -14.17
N ASP A 102 34.19 19.06 -13.04
CA ASP A 102 35.52 19.65 -12.97
C ASP A 102 36.61 18.58 -13.13
N ASN A 103 36.97 18.31 -14.39
CA ASN A 103 38.30 17.86 -14.75
C ASN A 103 39.30 19.00 -14.44
N SER A 104 39.74 19.10 -13.18
CA SER A 104 40.92 19.89 -12.83
C SER A 104 41.83 19.12 -11.87
N THR A 105 42.97 18.69 -12.41
CA THR A 105 44.14 18.32 -11.63
C THR A 105 44.68 19.56 -10.92
N GLY A 106 44.35 19.73 -9.64
CA GLY A 106 44.92 20.73 -8.74
C GLY A 106 45.74 20.05 -7.66
N ASP A 107 47.04 20.33 -7.63
CA ASP A 107 48.02 19.69 -6.75
C ASP A 107 48.08 20.35 -5.34
N PHE A 108 48.88 19.75 -4.45
CA PHE A 108 49.27 20.18 -3.09
C PHE A 108 48.31 19.86 -1.91
N PRO A 109 48.87 19.62 -0.71
CA PRO A 109 50.08 18.83 -0.45
C PRO A 109 49.84 17.74 0.62
N GLY A 110 50.65 16.68 0.57
CA GLY A 110 50.52 15.56 1.49
C GLY A 110 50.76 15.90 2.96
N LYS A 111 50.04 15.21 3.84
CA LYS A 111 50.45 15.05 5.24
C LYS A 111 50.00 13.69 5.78
N ASP A 112 50.88 12.71 5.65
CA ASP A 112 50.77 11.45 6.39
C ASP A 112 50.74 11.72 7.90
N LEU A 113 49.70 11.23 8.57
CA LEU A 113 49.80 10.84 9.97
C LEU A 113 49.09 9.51 10.16
N SER A 114 49.90 8.45 10.22
CA SER A 114 49.51 7.11 10.60
C SER A 114 49.00 7.08 12.04
N GLY A 115 47.81 6.52 12.24
CA GLY A 115 47.20 6.29 13.54
C GLY A 115 46.77 4.83 13.68
N ASN A 116 47.72 3.92 13.90
CA ASN A 116 47.45 2.50 14.00
C ASN A 116 46.80 2.20 15.37
N GLY A 117 45.49 1.91 15.38
CA GLY A 117 44.70 1.62 16.58
C GLY A 117 43.97 0.29 16.47
N SER A 118 44.70 -0.82 16.61
CA SER A 118 44.10 -2.15 16.65
C SER A 118 43.42 -2.41 18.01
N SER A 119 42.13 -2.73 17.99
CA SER A 119 41.49 -3.48 19.06
C SER A 119 40.51 -4.50 18.47
N THR A 120 40.82 -5.78 18.69
CA THR A 120 40.01 -6.92 18.28
C THR A 120 38.82 -7.10 19.22
N VAL A 121 37.60 -7.15 18.69
CA VAL A 121 36.41 -7.67 19.39
C VAL A 121 35.70 -8.65 18.45
N GLU A 122 35.16 -9.72 19.04
CA GLU A 122 34.82 -10.97 18.36
C GLU A 122 33.55 -10.90 17.49
N ALA A 123 33.52 -11.71 16.42
CA ALA A 123 32.34 -11.89 15.59
C ALA A 123 31.25 -12.74 16.30
N PRO A 124 29.98 -12.28 16.38
CA PRO A 124 28.90 -13.11 16.90
C PRO A 124 28.55 -14.26 15.95
N LYS A 125 28.51 -15.45 16.53
CA LYS A 125 28.28 -16.75 15.89
C LYS A 125 27.03 -16.79 15.00
N VAL A 126 27.20 -17.30 13.78
CA VAL A 126 26.09 -17.74 12.91
C VAL A 126 25.32 -18.87 13.61
N TYR A 127 24.06 -18.63 13.94
CA TYR A 127 23.14 -19.68 14.37
C TYR A 127 22.48 -20.32 13.14
N ASN A 128 23.00 -21.48 12.73
CA ASN A 128 22.31 -22.35 11.77
C ASN A 128 21.10 -23.01 12.44
N SER A 129 19.89 -22.52 12.18
CA SER A 129 18.66 -23.29 12.38
C SER A 129 18.19 -23.85 11.04
N SER A 130 18.61 -25.08 10.75
CA SER A 130 18.14 -25.85 9.59
C SER A 130 16.65 -26.14 9.72
N TRP A 131 15.80 -25.43 8.96
CA TRP A 131 14.46 -25.90 8.62
C TRP A 131 14.48 -26.46 7.21
N SER A 132 14.71 -27.78 7.13
CA SER A 132 14.44 -28.56 5.92
C SER A 132 12.92 -28.63 5.76
N ALA A 133 12.36 -27.84 4.85
CA ALA A 133 11.01 -28.04 4.39
C ALA A 133 11.02 -29.17 3.37
N ASP A 134 10.45 -30.33 3.73
CA ASP A 134 10.27 -31.43 2.80
C ASP A 134 9.43 -30.97 1.60
N ILE A 135 9.96 -31.14 0.39
CA ILE A 135 9.22 -30.92 -0.85
C ILE A 135 8.21 -32.05 -0.99
N ALA A 136 7.04 -31.87 -0.37
CA ALA A 136 5.87 -32.69 -0.64
C ALA A 136 5.34 -32.32 -2.04
N SER A 137 5.73 -33.11 -3.05
CA SER A 137 5.18 -33.04 -4.41
C SER A 137 3.72 -33.52 -4.42
N GLY A 138 2.83 -32.70 -3.87
CA GLY A 138 1.39 -32.93 -3.79
C GLY A 138 0.67 -32.53 -5.08
N SER A 139 0.57 -33.45 -6.03
CA SER A 139 -0.30 -33.29 -7.20
C SER A 139 -1.77 -33.42 -6.78
N THR A 140 -2.40 -32.32 -6.38
CA THR A 140 -3.84 -32.30 -6.03
C THR A 140 -4.71 -31.83 -7.18
N GLN A 141 -5.20 -32.79 -7.97
CA GLN A 141 -6.47 -32.61 -8.70
C GLN A 141 -7.60 -32.51 -7.67
N GLY A 142 -7.91 -31.29 -7.22
CA GLY A 142 -9.04 -30.99 -6.34
C GLY A 142 -10.26 -30.58 -7.15
N ASN A 143 -11.42 -31.19 -6.89
CA ASN A 143 -12.69 -30.70 -7.42
C ASN A 143 -13.04 -29.37 -6.75
N TYR A 144 -12.81 -28.25 -7.44
CA TYR A 144 -13.21 -26.91 -7.00
C TYR A 144 -14.74 -26.76 -7.03
N THR A 145 -15.43 -27.27 -6.01
CA THR A 145 -16.83 -26.90 -5.78
C THR A 145 -16.88 -25.45 -5.34
N GLN A 146 -17.60 -24.62 -6.09
CA GLN A 146 -17.75 -23.17 -5.89
C GLN A 146 -18.50 -22.83 -4.59
N VAL A 147 -17.82 -22.96 -3.46
CA VAL A 147 -18.34 -22.64 -2.13
C VAL A 147 -17.68 -21.34 -1.67
N VAL A 148 -18.50 -20.31 -1.49
CA VAL A 148 -18.10 -19.05 -0.85
C VAL A 148 -17.71 -19.35 0.60
N VAL A 149 -16.50 -18.96 1.00
CA VAL A 149 -15.97 -19.19 2.35
C VAL A 149 -16.48 -18.06 3.27
N GLN A 150 -16.97 -18.38 4.47
CA GLN A 150 -17.31 -17.35 5.44
C GLN A 150 -16.03 -16.69 5.97
N LEU A 151 -16.04 -15.38 6.22
CA LEU A 151 -14.82 -14.68 6.65
C LEU A 151 -14.21 -15.25 7.95
N ALA A 152 -15.03 -15.80 8.85
CA ALA A 152 -14.57 -16.47 10.07
C ALA A 152 -13.73 -17.75 9.80
N ASP A 153 -13.98 -18.42 8.67
CA ASP A 153 -13.30 -19.65 8.25
C ASP A 153 -12.15 -19.39 7.26
N ALA A 154 -11.88 -18.11 6.93
CA ALA A 154 -10.87 -17.74 5.93
C ALA A 154 -9.44 -18.04 6.40
N ASP A 155 -8.70 -18.83 5.62
CA ASP A 155 -7.30 -19.17 5.87
C ASP A 155 -6.36 -18.69 4.74
N THR A 156 -5.06 -18.67 5.00
CA THR A 156 -4.07 -18.13 4.05
C THR A 156 -3.88 -18.98 2.79
N GLN A 157 -4.16 -20.29 2.84
CA GLN A 157 -4.01 -21.24 1.75
C GLN A 157 -5.20 -21.24 0.78
N THR A 158 -6.41 -20.91 1.27
CA THR A 158 -7.65 -20.87 0.46
C THR A 158 -8.10 -19.45 0.09
N SER A 159 -7.85 -18.50 1.00
CA SER A 159 -8.48 -17.17 0.99
C SER A 159 -7.46 -16.01 0.96
N GLY A 160 -6.16 -16.33 1.06
CA GLY A 160 -5.08 -15.35 1.05
C GLY A 160 -4.90 -14.57 2.36
N ALA A 161 -3.78 -13.87 2.48
CA ALA A 161 -3.36 -13.24 3.73
C ALA A 161 -4.34 -12.17 4.26
N LYS A 162 -4.85 -11.30 3.39
CA LYS A 162 -5.79 -10.21 3.76
C LYS A 162 -7.08 -10.75 4.36
N ALA A 163 -7.74 -11.71 3.69
CA ALA A 163 -8.97 -12.30 4.20
C ALA A 163 -8.75 -13.10 5.50
N ALA A 164 -7.65 -13.87 5.59
CA ALA A 164 -7.31 -14.60 6.81
C ALA A 164 -7.01 -13.68 8.00
N ALA A 165 -6.41 -12.51 7.77
CA ALA A 165 -6.22 -11.49 8.80
C ALA A 165 -7.57 -10.91 9.25
N CYS A 166 -8.48 -10.60 8.32
CA CYS A 166 -9.83 -10.12 8.64
C CYS A 166 -10.69 -11.17 9.39
N GLY A 167 -10.56 -12.47 9.07
CA GLY A 167 -11.18 -13.56 9.83
C GLY A 167 -10.69 -13.64 11.28
N ARG A 168 -9.37 -13.49 11.49
CA ARG A 168 -8.78 -13.38 12.84
C ARG A 168 -9.26 -12.11 13.55
N LEU A 169 -9.34 -10.97 12.86
CA LEU A 169 -9.86 -9.72 13.44
C LEU A 169 -11.29 -9.91 13.98
N ALA A 170 -12.18 -10.61 13.28
CA ALA A 170 -13.54 -10.87 13.75
C ALA A 170 -13.55 -11.64 15.09
N SER A 171 -12.67 -12.66 15.21
CA SER A 171 -12.48 -13.40 16.46
C SER A 171 -11.88 -12.55 17.59
N LEU A 172 -10.98 -11.62 17.26
CA LEU A 172 -10.37 -10.68 18.21
C LEU A 172 -11.36 -9.60 18.68
N GLY A 173 -12.20 -9.09 17.78
CA GLY A 173 -13.25 -8.13 18.09
C GLY A 173 -14.21 -8.67 19.15
N ALA A 174 -14.65 -9.92 19.01
CA ALA A 174 -15.54 -10.60 19.97
C ALA A 174 -14.98 -10.75 21.41
N VAL A 175 -13.66 -10.63 21.60
CA VAL A 175 -13.02 -10.61 22.94
C VAL A 175 -12.51 -9.23 23.35
N SER A 176 -12.49 -8.26 22.43
CA SER A 176 -11.94 -6.91 22.64
C SER A 176 -12.71 -6.09 23.67
N ASP A 177 -14.03 -6.29 23.79
CA ASP A 177 -14.91 -5.63 24.76
C ASP A 177 -14.52 -5.85 26.23
N LYS A 178 -13.72 -6.88 26.52
CA LYS A 178 -13.25 -7.23 27.87
C LYS A 178 -11.83 -6.75 28.14
N VAL A 179 -11.21 -6.05 27.19
CA VAL A 179 -9.81 -5.61 27.26
C VAL A 179 -9.78 -4.10 27.42
N TYR A 180 -8.99 -3.66 28.40
CA TYR A 180 -8.78 -2.25 28.72
C TYR A 180 -7.28 -1.99 28.79
N SER A 181 -6.86 -0.78 28.45
CA SER A 181 -5.52 -0.29 28.78
C SER A 181 -5.36 -0.07 30.29
N ASP A 182 -4.13 0.11 30.75
CA ASP A 182 -3.83 0.43 32.15
C ASP A 182 -4.52 1.74 32.63
N GLN A 183 -4.91 2.61 31.68
CA GLN A 183 -5.65 3.84 31.93
C GLN A 183 -7.18 3.65 31.87
N GLY A 184 -7.67 2.42 31.83
CA GLY A 184 -9.10 2.09 31.80
C GLY A 184 -9.81 2.39 30.47
N VAL A 185 -9.06 2.58 29.38
CA VAL A 185 -9.64 2.84 28.05
C VAL A 185 -9.94 1.49 27.36
N PRO A 186 -11.18 1.24 26.91
CA PRO A 186 -11.52 -0.02 26.25
C PRO A 186 -10.81 -0.15 24.89
N ALA A 187 -10.27 -1.33 24.63
CA ALA A 187 -9.74 -1.73 23.33
C ALA A 187 -10.84 -2.32 22.41
N SER A 188 -12.11 -2.04 22.70
CA SER A 188 -13.29 -2.57 21.99
C SER A 188 -13.34 -2.08 20.53
N PHE A 189 -13.39 -3.01 19.58
CA PHE A 189 -13.62 -2.72 18.17
C PHE A 189 -14.53 -3.78 17.52
N LYS A 190 -15.17 -3.38 16.42
CA LYS A 190 -15.99 -4.22 15.56
C LYS A 190 -15.25 -4.52 14.25
N VAL A 191 -15.74 -5.51 13.52
CA VAL A 191 -15.25 -5.87 12.18
C VAL A 191 -16.47 -5.98 11.27
N PRO A 192 -16.45 -5.41 10.05
CA PRO A 192 -17.58 -5.54 9.14
C PRO A 192 -17.83 -7.01 8.77
N THR A 193 -19.07 -7.36 8.44
CA THR A 193 -19.36 -8.71 7.97
C THR A 193 -18.77 -8.96 6.58
N GLY A 194 -18.49 -10.21 6.23
CA GLY A 194 -17.88 -10.51 4.94
C GLY A 194 -17.79 -12.00 4.62
N ALA A 195 -17.33 -12.27 3.39
CA ALA A 195 -17.12 -13.59 2.83
C ALA A 195 -15.99 -13.55 1.81
N VAL A 196 -15.51 -14.72 1.37
CA VAL A 196 -14.39 -14.84 0.42
C VAL A 196 -14.78 -15.71 -0.76
N ILE A 197 -14.44 -15.25 -1.96
CA ILE A 197 -14.37 -16.08 -3.16
C ILE A 197 -12.94 -16.64 -3.21
N PRO A 198 -12.73 -17.94 -2.94
CA PRO A 198 -11.40 -18.51 -2.70
C PRO A 198 -10.55 -18.63 -3.98
N PHE A 199 -9.26 -18.92 -3.81
CA PHE A 199 -8.35 -19.30 -4.90
C PHE A 199 -8.93 -20.48 -5.72
N GLY A 200 -8.64 -20.54 -7.02
CA GLY A 200 -9.23 -21.51 -7.95
C GLY A 200 -10.57 -21.04 -8.56
N SER A 201 -11.20 -20.00 -8.02
CA SER A 201 -12.50 -19.51 -8.53
C SER A 201 -12.39 -18.80 -9.88
N MET A 202 -11.29 -18.11 -10.16
CA MET A 202 -11.03 -17.47 -11.45
C MET A 202 -10.76 -18.53 -12.52
N GLU A 203 -9.98 -19.53 -12.16
CA GLU A 203 -9.57 -20.66 -12.98
C GLU A 203 -10.79 -21.51 -13.36
N LEU A 204 -11.68 -21.82 -12.40
CA LEU A 204 -12.97 -22.45 -12.65
C LEU A 204 -13.84 -21.62 -13.63
N ALA A 205 -13.87 -20.29 -13.49
CA ALA A 205 -14.62 -19.42 -14.40
C ALA A 205 -14.00 -19.38 -15.82
N LEU A 206 -12.68 -19.49 -15.94
CA LEU A 206 -11.96 -19.64 -17.21
C LEU A 206 -12.23 -20.99 -17.89
N GLU A 207 -12.34 -22.07 -17.11
CA GLU A 207 -12.75 -23.40 -17.61
C GLU A 207 -14.20 -23.38 -18.11
N GLN A 208 -15.14 -22.88 -17.31
CA GLN A 208 -16.57 -22.80 -17.66
C GLN A 208 -16.81 -21.93 -18.92
N SER A 209 -16.04 -20.86 -19.08
CA SER A 209 -16.07 -19.98 -20.26
C SER A 209 -15.25 -20.50 -21.44
N LYS A 210 -14.61 -21.67 -21.32
CA LYS A 210 -13.71 -22.30 -22.31
C LYS A 210 -12.55 -21.40 -22.76
N SER A 211 -12.12 -20.50 -21.88
CA SER A 211 -11.07 -19.51 -22.13
C SER A 211 -9.72 -19.87 -21.49
N ILE A 212 -9.66 -20.96 -20.70
CA ILE A 212 -8.47 -21.38 -19.98
C ILE A 212 -7.23 -21.61 -20.88
N GLU A 213 -7.39 -22.21 -22.06
CA GLU A 213 -6.27 -22.42 -23.00
C GLU A 213 -5.72 -21.09 -23.55
N ALA A 214 -6.61 -20.14 -23.88
CA ALA A 214 -6.23 -18.81 -24.36
C ALA A 214 -5.53 -18.01 -23.25
N PHE A 215 -6.03 -18.12 -22.01
CA PHE A 215 -5.41 -17.52 -20.82
C PHE A 215 -4.01 -18.08 -20.60
N MET A 216 -3.84 -19.40 -20.53
CA MET A 216 -2.52 -20.02 -20.33
C MET A 216 -1.53 -19.63 -21.44
N SER A 217 -1.97 -19.55 -22.70
CA SER A 217 -1.12 -19.09 -23.81
C SER A 217 -0.71 -17.61 -23.69
N LEU A 218 -1.54 -16.75 -23.10
CA LEU A 218 -1.18 -15.35 -22.82
C LEU A 218 -0.24 -15.24 -21.62
N VAL A 219 -0.44 -16.05 -20.57
CA VAL A 219 0.44 -16.12 -19.40
C VAL A 219 1.83 -16.65 -19.77
N GLU A 220 1.94 -17.64 -20.66
CA GLU A 220 3.23 -18.12 -21.16
C GLU A 220 3.98 -17.02 -21.93
N LYS A 221 3.28 -16.28 -22.80
CA LYS A 221 3.86 -15.14 -23.56
C LYS A 221 4.29 -14.00 -22.64
N ILE A 222 3.50 -13.69 -21.60
CA ILE A 222 3.81 -12.59 -20.69
C ILE A 222 4.96 -12.91 -19.72
N GLU A 223 5.37 -14.17 -19.58
CA GLU A 223 6.58 -14.50 -18.82
C GLU A 223 7.84 -13.91 -19.48
N THR A 224 7.94 -13.99 -20.81
CA THR A 224 9.14 -13.60 -21.58
C THR A 224 9.06 -12.23 -22.28
N ALA A 225 7.90 -11.58 -22.27
CA ALA A 225 7.67 -10.30 -22.96
C ALA A 225 8.60 -9.17 -22.49
N THR A 226 9.24 -8.46 -23.43
CA THR A 226 10.12 -7.33 -23.11
C THR A 226 9.32 -6.05 -22.82
N ILE A 227 9.95 -5.13 -22.08
CA ILE A 227 9.37 -3.84 -21.71
C ILE A 227 9.42 -2.87 -22.91
N GLU A 228 10.51 -2.89 -23.66
CA GLU A 228 10.88 -1.88 -24.67
C GLU A 228 10.04 -1.96 -25.96
N SER A 229 9.45 -3.12 -26.29
CA SER A 229 8.64 -3.30 -27.50
C SER A 229 7.15 -2.93 -27.33
N GLY A 230 6.70 -2.67 -26.09
CA GLY A 230 5.27 -2.53 -25.77
C GLY A 230 4.48 -3.84 -25.80
N ASP A 231 5.11 -4.99 -26.09
CA ASP A 231 4.43 -6.30 -26.08
C ASP A 231 3.88 -6.65 -24.71
N LEU A 232 4.61 -6.28 -23.64
CA LEU A 232 4.16 -6.45 -22.26
C LEU A 232 2.82 -5.75 -22.00
N ASP A 233 2.65 -4.50 -22.42
CA ASP A 233 1.41 -3.74 -22.22
C ASP A 233 0.24 -4.34 -23.00
N LYS A 234 0.52 -4.77 -24.23
CA LYS A 234 -0.46 -5.45 -25.08
C LYS A 234 -0.93 -6.76 -24.44
N LEU A 235 -0.01 -7.57 -23.91
CA LEU A 235 -0.33 -8.83 -23.21
C LEU A 235 -1.07 -8.59 -21.89
N CYS A 236 -0.67 -7.56 -21.12
CA CYS A 236 -1.41 -7.13 -19.92
C CYS A 236 -2.86 -6.77 -20.25
N CYS A 237 -3.08 -5.96 -21.30
CA CYS A 237 -4.41 -5.61 -21.79
C CYS A 237 -5.21 -6.84 -22.25
N GLN A 238 -4.60 -7.75 -23.00
CA GLN A 238 -5.27 -8.97 -23.48
C GLN A 238 -5.68 -9.90 -22.33
N LEU A 239 -4.84 -10.06 -21.30
CA LEU A 239 -5.19 -10.82 -20.09
C LEU A 239 -6.31 -10.16 -19.31
N GLN A 240 -6.21 -8.85 -19.06
CA GLN A 240 -7.27 -8.09 -18.37
C GLN A 240 -8.60 -8.14 -19.12
N GLU A 241 -8.61 -8.02 -20.45
CA GLU A 241 -9.81 -8.11 -21.28
C GLU A 241 -10.42 -9.52 -21.27
N LEU A 242 -9.59 -10.57 -21.34
CA LEU A 242 -10.05 -11.95 -21.24
C LEU A 242 -10.71 -12.21 -19.88
N ILE A 243 -10.07 -11.82 -18.79
CA ILE A 243 -10.59 -12.01 -17.43
C ILE A 243 -11.83 -11.14 -17.17
N SER A 244 -11.84 -9.88 -17.62
CA SER A 244 -13.02 -8.99 -17.51
C SER A 244 -14.22 -9.51 -18.33
N SER A 245 -13.97 -10.30 -19.37
CA SER A 245 -15.02 -10.94 -20.18
C SER A 245 -15.70 -12.14 -19.50
N LEU A 246 -15.16 -12.61 -18.36
CA LEU A 246 -15.77 -13.62 -17.51
C LEU A 246 -17.05 -13.05 -16.88
N GLN A 247 -18.16 -13.27 -17.58
CA GLN A 247 -19.49 -12.78 -17.20
C GLN A 247 -20.46 -13.95 -16.97
N PRO A 248 -21.36 -13.84 -15.99
CA PRO A 248 -22.74 -14.29 -16.16
C PRO A 248 -23.44 -13.34 -17.17
N SER A 249 -23.19 -13.56 -18.46
CA SER A 249 -23.89 -12.95 -19.62
C SER A 249 -24.08 -11.41 -19.70
N LYS A 250 -23.05 -10.74 -20.24
CA LYS A 250 -23.05 -9.58 -21.17
C LYS A 250 -23.85 -8.30 -20.84
N LYS A 251 -23.14 -7.20 -20.49
CA LYS A 251 -22.75 -6.09 -21.42
C LYS A 251 -22.22 -4.82 -20.72
N SER A 252 -21.12 -4.26 -21.25
CA SER A 252 -20.64 -2.85 -21.17
C SER A 252 -20.41 -2.21 -19.77
N SER A 253 -19.50 -1.26 -19.53
CA SER A 253 -18.22 -0.81 -20.11
C SER A 253 -17.91 0.57 -19.48
N ASN A 254 -16.96 0.65 -18.54
CA ASN A 254 -15.98 1.74 -18.44
C ASN A 254 -14.90 1.37 -17.41
N ARG A 255 -13.67 1.88 -17.61
CA ARG A 255 -12.54 1.73 -16.67
C ARG A 255 -12.27 3.08 -16.01
N MET A 256 -11.87 3.08 -14.73
CA MET A 256 -10.80 3.95 -14.19
C MET A 256 -10.36 3.51 -12.79
N SER A 257 -9.12 3.91 -12.43
CA SER A 257 -8.28 3.59 -11.24
C SER A 257 -8.92 3.95 -9.87
N ALA A 258 -8.38 3.65 -8.67
CA ALA A 258 -7.14 3.03 -8.15
C ALA A 258 -7.42 2.59 -6.66
N ALA A 259 -6.53 2.02 -5.83
CA ALA A 259 -5.08 1.76 -5.88
C ALA A 259 -4.76 0.29 -5.46
N GLY A 260 -3.70 0.04 -4.67
CA GLY A 260 -3.23 -1.30 -4.29
C GLY A 260 -2.42 -2.01 -5.38
N LEU A 261 -1.63 -3.04 -5.03
CA LEU A 261 -1.04 -3.96 -6.04
C LEU A 261 -2.13 -4.63 -6.90
N TYR A 262 -3.30 -4.81 -6.30
CA TYR A 262 -4.52 -5.37 -6.85
C TYR A 262 -5.71 -4.47 -6.48
N GLU A 263 -6.72 -4.46 -7.34
CA GLU A 263 -7.84 -3.50 -7.28
C GLU A 263 -8.78 -3.79 -6.10
N SER A 264 -9.26 -2.74 -5.43
CA SER A 264 -10.36 -2.78 -4.48
C SER A 264 -11.49 -1.88 -4.98
N ILE A 265 -12.74 -2.35 -4.92
CA ILE A 265 -13.91 -1.65 -5.49
C ILE A 265 -14.95 -1.45 -4.37
N PRO A 266 -15.16 -0.22 -3.88
CA PRO A 266 -16.21 0.07 -2.90
C PRO A 266 -17.60 0.08 -3.56
N ASN A 267 -18.66 0.23 -2.76
CA ASN A 267 -20.02 0.52 -3.23
C ASN A 267 -20.58 -0.46 -4.31
N VAL A 268 -20.41 -1.78 -4.12
CA VAL A 268 -20.90 -2.82 -5.04
C VAL A 268 -22.14 -3.51 -4.48
N SER A 269 -23.26 -3.48 -5.21
CA SER A 269 -24.49 -4.18 -4.79
C SER A 269 -24.42 -5.70 -4.98
N LEU A 270 -24.48 -6.45 -3.87
CA LEU A 270 -24.64 -7.91 -3.87
C LEU A 270 -25.96 -8.39 -4.49
N SER A 271 -27.01 -7.55 -4.49
CA SER A 271 -28.32 -7.93 -5.05
C SER A 271 -28.39 -7.79 -6.58
N ASN A 272 -27.34 -7.27 -7.22
CA ASN A 272 -27.22 -7.17 -8.67
C ASN A 272 -26.08 -8.08 -9.17
N PRO A 273 -26.39 -9.31 -9.65
CA PRO A 273 -25.37 -10.28 -10.06
C PRO A 273 -24.47 -9.81 -11.21
N ILE A 274 -24.94 -8.89 -12.05
CA ILE A 274 -24.15 -8.35 -13.17
C ILE A 274 -23.10 -7.37 -12.62
N VAL A 275 -23.52 -6.42 -11.78
CA VAL A 275 -22.61 -5.46 -11.14
C VAL A 275 -21.60 -6.16 -10.24
N PHE A 276 -22.06 -7.10 -9.39
CA PHE A 276 -21.17 -7.87 -8.54
C PHE A 276 -20.20 -8.77 -9.34
N GLY A 277 -20.69 -9.46 -10.38
CA GLY A 277 -19.84 -10.27 -11.26
C GLY A 277 -18.78 -9.44 -12.00
N ASN A 278 -19.14 -8.23 -12.45
CA ASN A 278 -18.20 -7.27 -13.06
C ASN A 278 -17.14 -6.78 -12.06
N ALA A 279 -17.51 -6.56 -10.79
CA ALA A 279 -16.56 -6.16 -9.76
C ALA A 279 -15.56 -7.30 -9.46
N VAL A 280 -16.06 -8.53 -9.30
CA VAL A 280 -15.20 -9.71 -9.08
C VAL A 280 -14.24 -9.94 -10.26
N SER A 281 -14.72 -9.82 -11.50
CA SER A 281 -13.86 -10.00 -12.68
C SER A 281 -12.83 -8.87 -12.86
N ARG A 282 -13.13 -7.64 -12.45
CA ARG A 282 -12.14 -6.54 -12.35
C ARG A 282 -11.06 -6.85 -11.32
N VAL A 283 -11.42 -7.26 -10.10
CA VAL A 283 -10.45 -7.65 -9.05
C VAL A 283 -9.55 -8.79 -9.54
N TRP A 284 -10.09 -9.82 -10.20
CA TRP A 284 -9.29 -10.86 -10.84
C TRP A 284 -8.39 -10.32 -11.97
N ALA A 285 -8.92 -9.47 -12.85
CA ALA A 285 -8.14 -8.88 -13.94
C ALA A 285 -6.96 -8.04 -13.42
N SER A 286 -7.09 -7.44 -12.22
CA SER A 286 -6.04 -6.67 -11.59
C SER A 286 -4.75 -7.47 -11.29
N LEU A 287 -4.84 -8.81 -11.24
CA LEU A 287 -3.65 -9.69 -11.24
C LEU A 287 -2.67 -9.34 -12.36
N TYR A 288 -3.17 -8.96 -13.54
CA TYR A 288 -2.39 -8.76 -14.76
C TYR A 288 -2.32 -7.29 -15.19
N THR A 289 -2.38 -6.36 -14.25
CA THR A 289 -1.88 -5.00 -14.48
C THR A 289 -0.38 -5.01 -14.75
N ARG A 290 0.11 -4.02 -15.50
CA ARG A 290 1.55 -3.83 -15.75
C ARG A 290 2.36 -3.82 -14.45
N ARG A 291 1.88 -3.09 -13.43
CA ARG A 291 2.50 -2.98 -12.09
C ARG A 291 2.61 -4.35 -11.42
N ALA A 292 1.52 -5.11 -11.39
CA ALA A 292 1.50 -6.43 -10.75
C ALA A 292 2.40 -7.46 -11.46
N VAL A 293 2.42 -7.47 -12.80
CA VAL A 293 3.30 -8.35 -13.58
C VAL A 293 4.77 -8.01 -13.34
N LEU A 294 5.14 -6.73 -13.38
CA LEU A 294 6.51 -6.27 -13.17
C LEU A 294 6.98 -6.45 -11.72
N SER A 295 6.11 -6.25 -10.73
CA SER A 295 6.37 -6.57 -9.32
C SER A 295 6.67 -8.06 -9.11
N ARG A 296 5.83 -8.96 -9.65
CA ARG A 296 6.10 -10.40 -9.58
C ARG A 296 7.40 -10.81 -10.26
N ARG A 297 7.73 -10.22 -11.41
CA ARG A 297 9.04 -10.44 -12.07
C ARG A 297 10.21 -10.01 -11.19
N ALA A 298 10.13 -8.83 -10.56
CA ALA A 298 11.17 -8.36 -9.63
C ALA A 298 11.32 -9.28 -8.41
N ALA A 299 10.21 -9.85 -7.91
CA ALA A 299 10.19 -10.83 -6.83
C ALA A 299 10.56 -12.27 -7.27
N GLY A 300 10.84 -12.53 -8.56
CA GLY A 300 11.13 -13.86 -9.08
C GLY A 300 9.93 -14.83 -9.11
N VAL A 301 8.70 -14.31 -9.02
CA VAL A 301 7.46 -15.08 -9.03
C VAL A 301 6.94 -15.22 -10.46
N ALA A 302 6.77 -16.45 -10.94
CA ALA A 302 6.25 -16.72 -12.28
C ALA A 302 4.77 -16.31 -12.39
N GLN A 303 4.37 -15.81 -13.56
CA GLN A 303 3.05 -15.22 -13.79
C GLN A 303 1.90 -16.25 -13.78
N LYS A 304 2.25 -17.52 -13.96
CA LYS A 304 1.35 -18.70 -13.87
C LYS A 304 1.09 -19.19 -12.45
N ASP A 305 1.94 -18.82 -11.49
CA ASP A 305 1.82 -19.25 -10.09
C ASP A 305 1.02 -18.21 -9.25
N ALA A 306 0.64 -17.09 -9.88
CA ALA A 306 -0.17 -16.04 -9.29
C ALA A 306 -1.65 -16.44 -9.25
N THR A 307 -2.24 -16.45 -8.06
CA THR A 307 -3.65 -16.77 -7.80
C THR A 307 -4.33 -15.63 -7.05
N MET A 308 -5.66 -15.47 -7.18
CA MET A 308 -6.43 -14.42 -6.50
C MET A 308 -7.66 -14.98 -5.78
N ALA A 309 -7.82 -14.57 -4.52
CA ALA A 309 -9.04 -14.71 -3.75
C ALA A 309 -9.65 -13.32 -3.54
N VAL A 310 -10.97 -13.20 -3.62
CA VAL A 310 -11.67 -11.91 -3.50
C VAL A 310 -12.37 -11.84 -2.15
N LEU A 311 -11.88 -10.97 -1.28
CA LEU A 311 -12.55 -10.59 -0.04
C LEU A 311 -13.72 -9.66 -0.36
N VAL A 312 -14.92 -10.07 0.03
CA VAL A 312 -16.16 -9.30 -0.11
C VAL A 312 -16.60 -8.89 1.29
N GLN A 313 -16.62 -7.59 1.55
CA GLN A 313 -16.81 -7.03 2.89
C GLN A 313 -17.92 -5.97 2.87
N GLU A 314 -18.70 -5.91 3.94
CA GLU A 314 -19.74 -4.92 4.18
C GLU A 314 -19.15 -3.51 4.15
N LEU A 315 -19.70 -2.65 3.29
CA LEU A 315 -19.31 -1.25 3.22
C LEU A 315 -19.96 -0.45 4.35
N LEU A 316 -19.13 0.20 5.15
CA LEU A 316 -19.57 1.10 6.20
C LEU A 316 -19.73 2.53 5.67
N SER A 317 -20.55 3.33 6.34
CA SER A 317 -20.67 4.78 6.13
C SER A 317 -20.08 5.53 7.34
N PRO A 318 -18.74 5.70 7.41
CA PRO A 318 -18.05 6.28 8.56
C PRO A 318 -18.07 7.81 8.60
N ASP A 319 -17.95 8.36 9.81
CA ASP A 319 -17.68 9.78 10.05
C ASP A 319 -16.20 10.12 9.80
N LEU A 320 -15.31 9.19 10.16
CA LEU A 320 -13.85 9.27 10.03
C LEU A 320 -13.28 7.92 9.59
N SER A 321 -12.29 7.93 8.71
CA SER A 321 -11.40 6.79 8.43
C SER A 321 -10.03 7.03 9.05
N PHE A 322 -9.27 5.96 9.29
CA PHE A 322 -7.91 6.05 9.82
C PHE A 322 -7.01 4.91 9.35
N VAL A 323 -5.72 5.19 9.31
CA VAL A 323 -4.66 4.19 9.31
C VAL A 323 -3.77 4.39 10.52
N LEU A 324 -3.36 3.29 11.13
CA LEU A 324 -2.74 3.24 12.45
C LEU A 324 -1.51 2.33 12.41
N HIS A 325 -0.34 2.93 12.62
CA HIS A 325 0.95 2.24 12.71
C HIS A 325 1.31 2.00 14.17
N THR A 326 1.48 0.75 14.59
CA THR A 326 1.83 0.44 15.99
C THR A 326 3.32 0.55 16.30
N LEU A 327 4.16 0.79 15.30
CA LEU A 327 5.50 1.33 15.44
C LEU A 327 5.53 2.70 14.75
N SER A 328 6.03 3.74 15.42
CA SER A 328 6.16 5.07 14.81
C SER A 328 6.95 5.02 13.48
N PRO A 329 6.36 5.41 12.34
CA PRO A 329 7.10 5.51 11.07
C PRO A 329 8.06 6.69 11.04
N THR A 330 7.91 7.65 11.96
CA THR A 330 8.67 8.91 11.98
C THR A 330 10.00 8.78 12.72
N ASP A 331 10.00 8.09 13.87
CA ASP A 331 11.16 7.99 14.77
C ASP A 331 11.42 6.56 15.33
N HIS A 332 10.64 5.57 14.89
CA HIS A 332 10.71 4.17 15.33
C HIS A 332 10.56 3.98 16.85
N ASP A 333 9.87 4.88 17.55
CA ASP A 333 9.48 4.65 18.94
C ASP A 333 8.48 3.47 19.07
N HIS A 334 8.93 2.40 19.73
CA HIS A 334 8.10 1.24 20.05
C HIS A 334 7.07 1.49 21.17
N ASN A 335 7.13 2.63 21.88
CA ASN A 335 6.24 2.95 22.99
C ASN A 335 5.01 3.76 22.56
N SER A 336 4.96 4.23 21.32
CA SER A 336 3.84 5.01 20.77
C SER A 336 3.26 4.36 19.52
N ILE A 337 2.08 4.85 19.14
CA ILE A 337 1.30 4.44 17.98
C ILE A 337 0.91 5.72 17.25
N GLU A 338 1.15 5.79 15.95
CA GLU A 338 0.79 6.96 15.13
C GLU A 338 -0.43 6.67 14.26
N ALA A 339 -1.37 7.62 14.20
CA ALA A 339 -2.61 7.53 13.46
C ALA A 339 -2.70 8.68 12.44
N GLU A 340 -2.90 8.35 11.17
CA GLU A 340 -3.40 9.28 10.15
C GLU A 340 -4.93 9.13 10.06
N ILE A 341 -5.66 10.25 10.12
CA ILE A 341 -7.12 10.27 10.22
C ILE A 341 -7.67 11.23 9.17
N ALA A 342 -8.67 10.75 8.42
CA ALA A 342 -9.42 11.52 7.42
C ALA A 342 -10.93 11.47 7.69
N PRO A 343 -11.72 12.39 7.12
CA PRO A 343 -13.17 12.30 7.11
C PRO A 343 -13.69 11.39 5.99
N GLY A 344 -14.82 10.71 6.24
CA GLY A 344 -15.45 9.83 5.25
C GLY A 344 -14.71 8.49 5.05
N LEU A 345 -14.73 7.96 3.82
CA LEU A 345 -14.22 6.64 3.47
C LEU A 345 -12.69 6.48 3.64
N GLY A 346 -12.20 5.24 3.72
CA GLY A 346 -10.76 4.93 3.88
C GLY A 346 -9.94 5.31 2.65
N GLU A 347 -10.57 5.25 1.49
CA GLU A 347 -10.04 5.66 0.20
C GLU A 347 -9.63 7.14 0.18
N THR A 348 -10.11 8.01 1.08
CA THR A 348 -9.61 9.39 1.18
C THR A 348 -8.13 9.42 1.60
N LEU A 349 -7.68 8.51 2.46
CA LEU A 349 -6.26 8.36 2.81
C LEU A 349 -5.48 7.69 1.65
N ALA A 350 -6.00 6.61 1.08
CA ALA A 350 -5.30 5.84 0.04
C ALA A 350 -5.27 6.50 -1.35
N SER A 351 -6.14 7.47 -1.66
CA SER A 351 -6.26 8.05 -3.02
C SER A 351 -5.32 9.23 -3.32
N GLY A 352 -4.34 9.51 -2.47
CA GLY A 352 -3.41 10.63 -2.65
C GLY A 352 -4.11 11.99 -2.78
N THR A 353 -5.24 12.18 -2.08
CA THR A 353 -6.01 13.42 -2.15
C THR A 353 -5.22 14.59 -1.56
N ARG A 354 -5.26 15.75 -2.21
CA ARG A 354 -4.49 16.94 -1.85
C ARG A 354 -4.75 17.42 -0.41
N GLY A 355 -3.69 17.81 0.28
CA GLY A 355 -3.63 18.41 1.60
C GLY A 355 -3.05 17.47 2.66
N THR A 356 -3.38 17.69 3.94
CA THR A 356 -2.79 16.93 5.06
C THR A 356 -3.89 16.29 5.91
N PRO A 357 -3.75 15.03 6.40
CA PRO A 357 -4.70 14.43 7.32
C PRO A 357 -4.49 14.93 8.75
N TRP A 358 -5.40 14.64 9.67
CA TRP A 358 -5.08 14.81 11.10
C TRP A 358 -4.09 13.71 11.49
N ARG A 359 -3.01 14.09 12.19
CA ARG A 359 -2.05 13.13 12.75
C ARG A 359 -2.04 13.17 14.26
N LEU A 360 -2.21 12.00 14.89
CA LEU A 360 -2.10 11.82 16.33
C LEU A 360 -1.00 10.79 16.64
N SER A 361 -0.26 11.00 17.73
CA SER A 361 0.51 9.95 18.39
C SER A 361 -0.14 9.64 19.74
N SER A 362 -0.24 8.36 20.11
CA SER A 362 -0.71 7.90 21.41
C SER A 362 0.33 6.96 22.03
N GLY A 363 0.77 7.26 23.26
CA GLY A 363 1.59 6.34 24.04
C GLY A 363 0.81 5.09 24.46
N LYS A 364 1.45 3.92 24.36
CA LYS A 364 0.86 2.60 24.65
C LYS A 364 0.59 2.37 26.13
N PHE A 365 1.37 3.00 27.01
CA PHE A 365 1.40 2.74 28.46
C PHE A 365 0.92 3.94 29.29
N ASP A 366 1.32 5.16 28.92
CA ASP A 366 0.95 6.38 29.64
C ASP A 366 -0.41 6.96 29.22
N GLY A 367 -0.94 6.52 28.07
CA GLY A 367 -2.17 7.06 27.47
C GLY A 367 -2.07 8.54 27.06
N LEU A 368 -0.85 9.06 26.90
CA LEU A 368 -0.61 10.43 26.45
C LEU A 368 -0.88 10.54 24.95
N VAL A 369 -1.77 11.45 24.57
CA VAL A 369 -2.06 11.75 23.15
C VAL A 369 -1.47 13.10 22.77
N ARG A 370 -0.72 13.12 21.67
CA ARG A 370 -0.17 14.32 21.05
C ARG A 370 -0.81 14.52 19.68
N THR A 371 -1.21 15.75 19.36
CA THR A 371 -1.57 16.11 17.99
C THR A 371 -0.29 16.52 17.26
N LEU A 372 0.07 15.78 16.22
CA LEU A 372 1.26 16.01 15.40
C LEU A 372 0.95 16.95 14.24
N ALA A 373 -0.23 16.80 13.63
CA ALA A 373 -0.72 17.66 12.55
C ALA A 373 -2.24 17.86 12.65
N PHE A 374 -2.69 19.06 12.25
CA PHE A 374 -4.08 19.33 11.91
C PHE A 374 -4.27 19.22 10.41
N ALA A 375 -5.41 18.69 9.98
CA ALA A 375 -5.80 18.74 8.59
C ALA A 375 -6.10 20.18 8.14
N ASN A 376 -5.68 20.52 6.92
CA ASN A 376 -5.66 21.90 6.38
C ASN A 376 -6.50 22.06 5.10
N PHE A 377 -6.57 21.03 4.26
CA PHE A 377 -7.36 20.94 3.02
C PHE A 377 -7.50 19.45 2.68
N SER A 378 -8.65 19.02 2.13
CA SER A 378 -8.87 17.69 1.55
C SER A 378 -10.33 17.54 1.11
N GLU A 379 -10.59 16.54 0.25
CA GLU A 379 -11.93 16.05 -0.10
C GLU A 379 -12.25 14.76 0.66
N GLU A 380 -13.46 14.65 1.20
CA GLU A 380 -14.00 13.39 1.70
C GLU A 380 -14.61 12.58 0.54
N LEU A 381 -14.30 11.28 0.50
CA LEU A 381 -14.96 10.32 -0.37
C LEU A 381 -16.17 9.75 0.34
N LEU A 382 -17.32 9.77 -0.32
CA LEU A 382 -18.60 9.27 0.19
C LEU A 382 -19.35 8.47 -0.87
N VAL A 383 -20.23 7.58 -0.42
CA VAL A 383 -21.27 6.99 -1.26
C VAL A 383 -22.50 7.91 -1.29
N LEU A 384 -23.08 8.10 -2.47
CA LEU A 384 -24.40 8.72 -2.60
C LEU A 384 -25.46 7.79 -1.98
N GLY A 385 -26.01 8.16 -0.81
CA GLY A 385 -26.98 7.33 -0.09
C GLY A 385 -28.30 7.01 -0.82
N ALA A 386 -28.55 7.61 -1.99
CA ALA A 386 -29.63 7.27 -2.91
C ALA A 386 -29.16 7.09 -4.37
N GLY A 387 -27.84 6.96 -4.58
CA GLY A 387 -27.25 6.67 -5.88
C GLY A 387 -27.22 5.17 -6.20
N PRO A 388 -26.76 4.79 -7.40
CA PRO A 388 -26.46 3.39 -7.69
C PRO A 388 -25.30 2.88 -6.81
N ALA A 389 -25.36 1.60 -6.48
CA ALA A 389 -24.26 0.86 -5.87
C ALA A 389 -23.56 0.03 -6.96
N ASP A 390 -22.83 0.75 -7.82
CA ASP A 390 -22.20 0.28 -9.06
C ASP A 390 -20.66 0.37 -9.07
N GLY A 391 -20.05 0.78 -7.95
CA GLY A 391 -18.61 1.00 -7.81
C GLY A 391 -18.21 2.45 -7.57
N GLU A 392 -19.09 3.41 -7.85
CA GLU A 392 -18.75 4.84 -7.86
C GLU A 392 -18.80 5.49 -6.47
N VAL A 393 -17.96 6.51 -6.27
CA VAL A 393 -17.88 7.35 -5.07
C VAL A 393 -17.81 8.83 -5.47
N ILE A 394 -18.31 9.72 -4.60
CA ILE A 394 -18.25 11.18 -4.82
C ILE A 394 -17.20 11.84 -3.94
N ARG A 395 -16.56 12.89 -4.47
CA ARG A 395 -15.63 13.77 -3.77
C ARG A 395 -16.36 15.03 -3.31
N LEU A 396 -16.25 15.40 -2.03
CA LEU A 396 -16.77 16.66 -1.50
C LEU A 396 -15.69 17.42 -0.73
N THR A 397 -15.55 18.72 -0.99
CA THR A 397 -14.64 19.59 -0.23
C THR A 397 -15.09 19.71 1.22
N VAL A 398 -14.17 19.49 2.16
CA VAL A 398 -14.48 19.42 3.59
C VAL A 398 -14.28 20.77 4.30
N ASP A 399 -15.28 21.18 5.08
CA ASP A 399 -15.12 22.29 6.03
C ASP A 399 -14.47 21.81 7.34
N TYR A 400 -13.14 21.76 7.33
CA TYR A 400 -12.30 21.37 8.46
C TYR A 400 -12.49 22.25 9.70
N SER A 401 -12.99 23.49 9.57
CA SER A 401 -13.18 24.41 10.69
C SER A 401 -14.30 23.98 11.65
N LYS A 402 -15.17 23.06 11.23
CA LYS A 402 -16.32 22.57 12.00
C LYS A 402 -16.20 21.10 12.45
N LYS A 403 -15.25 20.33 11.90
CA LYS A 403 -15.07 18.91 12.25
C LYS A 403 -14.56 18.78 13.70
N PRO A 404 -15.12 17.89 14.54
CA PRO A 404 -14.70 17.72 15.95
C PRO A 404 -13.20 17.46 16.13
N MET A 405 -12.58 16.74 15.20
CA MET A 405 -11.13 16.53 15.17
C MET A 405 -10.32 17.84 15.15
N THR A 406 -10.83 18.94 14.58
CA THR A 406 -10.17 20.24 14.61
C THR A 406 -10.49 21.02 15.89
N ILE A 407 -11.78 21.13 16.23
CA ILE A 407 -12.24 22.08 17.27
C ILE A 407 -12.29 21.53 18.69
N ASP A 408 -12.38 20.20 18.87
CA ASP A 408 -12.57 19.58 20.19
C ASP A 408 -11.30 18.81 20.65
N PRO A 409 -10.49 19.37 21.57
CA PRO A 409 -9.31 18.71 22.12
C PRO A 409 -9.65 17.56 23.08
N ILE A 410 -10.88 17.47 23.59
CA ILE A 410 -11.35 16.34 24.40
C ILE A 410 -11.66 15.17 23.48
N PHE A 411 -12.43 15.40 22.40
CA PHE A 411 -12.70 14.40 21.37
C PHE A 411 -11.42 13.83 20.77
N ARG A 412 -10.47 14.68 20.32
CA ARG A 412 -9.17 14.22 19.79
C ARG A 412 -8.44 13.29 20.75
N ARG A 413 -8.35 13.68 22.03
CA ARG A 413 -7.65 12.89 23.05
C ARG A 413 -8.36 11.57 23.31
N GLN A 414 -9.68 11.56 23.44
CA GLN A 414 -10.46 10.34 23.65
C GLN A 414 -10.36 9.39 22.46
N LEU A 415 -10.41 9.90 21.22
CA LEU A 415 -10.22 9.08 20.03
C LEU A 415 -8.79 8.51 19.97
N GLY A 416 -7.76 9.35 20.15
CA GLY A 416 -6.36 8.91 20.16
C GLY A 416 -6.09 7.82 21.21
N GLN A 417 -6.63 7.97 22.43
CA GLN A 417 -6.51 6.98 23.48
C GLN A 417 -7.17 5.64 23.12
N ARG A 418 -8.34 5.67 22.47
CA ARG A 418 -9.04 4.45 22.01
C ARG A 418 -8.30 3.78 20.86
N LEU A 419 -7.81 4.55 19.89
CA LEU A 419 -6.99 4.04 18.80
C LEU A 419 -5.69 3.40 19.35
N GLY A 420 -5.03 4.05 20.30
CA GLY A 420 -3.86 3.49 21.00
C GLY A 420 -4.17 2.17 21.72
N ALA A 421 -5.29 2.09 22.44
CA ALA A 421 -5.71 0.86 23.11
C ALA A 421 -6.01 -0.29 22.13
N VAL A 422 -6.69 0.00 21.02
CA VAL A 422 -6.98 -0.98 19.95
C VAL A 422 -5.70 -1.43 19.25
N GLY A 423 -4.85 -0.49 18.81
CA GLY A 423 -3.59 -0.80 18.12
C GLY A 423 -2.64 -1.64 18.98
N PHE A 424 -2.46 -1.28 20.25
CA PHE A 424 -1.63 -2.06 21.17
C PHE A 424 -2.20 -3.47 21.44
N PHE A 425 -3.53 -3.59 21.52
CA PHE A 425 -4.16 -4.91 21.62
C PHE A 425 -3.91 -5.76 20.38
N LEU A 426 -4.04 -5.19 19.17
CA LEU A 426 -3.77 -5.89 17.91
C LEU A 426 -2.30 -6.31 17.80
N GLU A 427 -1.35 -5.40 18.04
CA GLU A 427 0.09 -5.69 18.08
C GLU A 427 0.42 -6.88 19.00
N ARG A 428 -0.15 -6.90 20.22
CA ARG A 428 0.04 -8.01 21.17
C ARG A 428 -0.61 -9.32 20.73
N LYS A 429 -1.62 -9.29 19.86
CA LYS A 429 -2.34 -10.49 19.37
C LYS A 429 -1.74 -11.05 18.08
N PHE A 430 -1.16 -10.21 17.23
CA PHE A 430 -0.43 -10.62 16.03
C PHE A 430 1.06 -10.88 16.30
N GLY A 431 1.63 -10.32 17.37
CA GLY A 431 2.99 -10.62 17.85
C GLY A 431 4.11 -9.77 17.22
N CYS A 432 3.76 -8.83 16.35
CA CYS A 432 4.66 -7.87 15.72
C CYS A 432 3.93 -6.53 15.47
N PRO A 433 4.65 -5.43 15.19
CA PRO A 433 4.03 -4.17 14.82
C PRO A 433 3.05 -4.34 13.66
N GLN A 434 1.91 -3.65 13.72
CA GLN A 434 0.85 -3.73 12.72
C GLN A 434 0.64 -2.38 12.02
N ASP A 435 0.37 -2.47 10.73
CA ASP A 435 -0.32 -1.45 9.96
C ASP A 435 -1.80 -1.85 9.91
N VAL A 436 -2.67 -0.98 10.44
CA VAL A 436 -4.08 -1.25 10.71
C VAL A 436 -4.95 -0.18 10.05
N GLU A 437 -5.85 -0.61 9.17
CA GLU A 437 -6.86 0.26 8.55
C GLU A 437 -8.19 0.11 9.29
N GLY A 438 -8.87 1.23 9.53
CA GLY A 438 -10.16 1.23 10.21
C GLY A 438 -10.96 2.51 10.00
N CYS A 439 -12.12 2.57 10.64
CA CYS A 439 -12.99 3.73 10.60
C CYS A 439 -13.84 3.87 11.88
N VAL A 440 -14.45 5.03 12.03
CA VAL A 440 -15.35 5.38 13.13
C VAL A 440 -16.76 5.57 12.58
N VAL A 441 -17.71 4.79 13.08
CA VAL A 441 -19.13 4.91 12.75
C VAL A 441 -19.88 5.31 14.03
N GLY A 442 -20.22 6.60 14.13
CA GLY A 442 -20.80 7.21 15.32
C GLY A 442 -19.86 7.17 16.53
N LYS A 443 -19.99 6.13 17.35
CA LYS A 443 -19.14 5.91 18.54
C LYS A 443 -18.23 4.68 18.40
N ASP A 444 -18.53 3.78 17.48
CA ASP A 444 -17.85 2.49 17.37
C ASP A 444 -16.63 2.62 16.46
N ILE A 445 -15.54 1.95 16.86
CA ILE A 445 -14.36 1.75 16.02
C ILE A 445 -14.56 0.43 15.28
N PHE A 446 -14.42 0.46 13.96
CA PHE A 446 -14.35 -0.71 13.11
C PHE A 446 -12.93 -0.87 12.57
N ILE A 447 -12.40 -2.09 12.59
CA ILE A 447 -11.14 -2.43 11.92
C ILE A 447 -11.49 -3.19 10.65
N VAL A 448 -11.00 -2.68 9.51
CA VAL A 448 -11.33 -3.21 8.18
C VAL A 448 -10.21 -4.05 7.60
N GLN A 449 -8.96 -3.81 8.01
CA GLN A 449 -7.77 -4.58 7.63
C GLN A 449 -6.69 -4.49 8.72
N THR A 450 -5.84 -5.49 8.82
CA THR A 450 -4.54 -5.41 9.52
C THR A 450 -3.50 -6.21 8.74
N ARG A 451 -2.25 -5.74 8.73
CA ARG A 451 -1.09 -6.46 8.20
C ARG A 451 0.15 -6.20 9.08
N PRO A 452 1.16 -7.08 9.10
CA PRO A 452 2.45 -6.75 9.68
C PRO A 452 3.00 -5.47 9.06
N GLN A 453 3.43 -4.53 9.90
CA GLN A 453 4.06 -3.30 9.45
C GLN A 453 5.45 -3.61 8.84
N PRO A 454 5.82 -3.00 7.70
CA PRO A 454 7.18 -3.07 7.15
C PRO A 454 8.27 -2.61 8.14
N GLN A 455 9.53 -3.00 7.87
CA GLN A 455 10.74 -2.67 8.63
C GLN A 455 11.92 -2.35 7.69
#